data_AF-A0A453L5D9-F1
#
_entry.id   AF-A0A453L5D9-F1
#
_cell.length_a   1.000
_cell.length_b   1.000
_cell.length_c   1.000
_cell.angle_alpha   90.00
_cell.angle_beta   90.00
_cell.angle_gamma   90.00
#
_symmetry.space_group_name_H-M   'P 1'
#
loop_
_entity.id
_entity.type
_entity.pdbx_description
1 polymer ?
#
loop_
_entity_poly.entity_id
_entity_poly.type
_entity_poly.pdbx_seq_one_letter_code
_entity_poly.pdbx_strand_id
1 'polypeptide(L)'
;LCTTASDILGLLQGDTDRFTSYGRMGYVHIDDVARSHILVYETPEARGRYLCSSVVLDNNELVGLLTKQFPVFPIPRRLSNPYGKQAYQLNTSKLQGLGLKFKGVQEMFNDCVESLKAQG
;
A
#
# COMPACT_ATOMS: atom_id res chain seq x y z
N LEU A 1 -13.27 -7.61 -8.72
CA LEU A 1 -12.24 -6.87 -7.94
C LEU A 1 -11.42 -6.03 -8.89
N CYS A 2 -10.99 -4.82 -8.50
CA CYS A 2 -9.99 -4.07 -9.29
C CYS A 2 -8.64 -4.84 -9.29
N THR A 3 -7.71 -4.47 -10.18
CA THR A 3 -6.42 -5.17 -10.31
C THR A 3 -5.68 -5.26 -8.98
N THR A 4 -5.53 -4.14 -8.26
CA THR A 4 -4.85 -4.11 -6.96
C THR A 4 -5.52 -5.04 -5.94
N ALA A 5 -6.84 -5.01 -5.81
CA ALA A 5 -7.54 -5.88 -4.86
C ALA A 5 -7.43 -7.36 -5.25
N SER A 6 -7.44 -7.67 -6.55
CA SER A 6 -7.23 -9.03 -7.06
C SER A 6 -5.83 -9.55 -6.73
N ASP A 7 -4.81 -8.70 -6.85
CA ASP A 7 -3.42 -9.09 -6.56
C ASP A 7 -3.19 -9.28 -5.05
N ILE A 8 -3.80 -8.43 -4.22
CA ILE A 8 -3.77 -8.63 -2.76
C ILE A 8 -4.51 -9.91 -2.36
N LEU A 9 -5.70 -10.18 -2.92
CA LEU A 9 -6.42 -11.42 -2.65
C LEU A 9 -5.59 -12.65 -3.07
N GLY A 10 -4.97 -12.61 -4.24
CA GLY A 10 -4.05 -13.67 -4.69
C GLY A 10 -2.90 -13.88 -3.71
N LEU A 11 -2.26 -12.80 -3.26
CA LEU A 11 -1.17 -12.88 -2.27
C LEU A 11 -1.64 -13.51 -0.94
N LEU A 12 -2.83 -13.15 -0.45
CA LEU A 12 -3.44 -13.75 0.73
C LEU A 12 -3.75 -15.24 0.52
N GLN A 13 -4.02 -15.66 -0.70
CA GLN A 13 -4.26 -17.06 -1.07
C GLN A 13 -2.99 -17.84 -1.40
N GLY A 14 -1.82 -17.21 -1.33
CA GLY A 14 -0.52 -17.86 -1.57
C GLY A 14 0.04 -17.72 -2.99
N ASP A 15 -0.60 -16.93 -3.86
CA ASP A 15 -0.07 -16.61 -5.19
C ASP A 15 1.18 -15.72 -5.07
N THR A 16 2.28 -16.17 -5.67
CA THR A 16 3.56 -15.46 -5.68
C THR A 16 3.84 -14.72 -6.98
N ASP A 17 3.22 -15.13 -8.09
CA ASP A 17 3.67 -14.77 -9.43
C ASP A 17 3.29 -13.33 -9.76
N ARG A 18 2.05 -12.95 -9.44
CA ARG A 18 1.53 -11.59 -9.68
C ARG A 18 2.23 -10.54 -8.83
N PHE A 19 2.52 -10.87 -7.58
CA PHE A 19 3.07 -9.89 -6.65
C PHE A 19 4.57 -9.67 -6.85
N THR A 20 5.29 -10.69 -7.35
CA THR A 20 6.74 -10.65 -7.59
C THR A 20 7.17 -9.54 -8.57
N SER A 21 6.33 -9.17 -9.53
CA SER A 21 6.65 -8.13 -10.53
C SER A 21 6.66 -6.70 -9.99
N TYR A 22 6.16 -6.46 -8.77
CA TYR A 22 6.08 -5.10 -8.23
C TYR A 22 7.38 -4.58 -7.59
N GLY A 23 8.26 -5.46 -7.09
CA GLY A 23 9.54 -5.06 -6.50
C GLY A 23 9.40 -4.24 -5.22
N ARG A 24 10.04 -3.06 -5.18
CA ARG A 24 9.81 -2.04 -4.14
C ARG A 24 8.81 -1.02 -4.66
N MET A 25 7.78 -0.68 -3.88
CA MET A 25 6.74 0.27 -4.27
C MET A 25 6.14 1.05 -3.09
N GLY A 26 5.44 2.13 -3.42
CA GLY A 26 4.72 2.97 -2.46
C GLY A 26 3.32 2.44 -2.17
N TYR A 27 2.90 2.50 -0.91
CA TYR A 27 1.57 2.11 -0.45
C TYR A 27 0.88 3.33 0.15
N VAL A 28 -0.43 3.44 -0.05
CA VAL A 28 -1.27 4.48 0.54
C VAL A 28 -2.69 3.98 0.74
N HIS A 29 -3.33 4.40 1.82
CA HIS A 29 -4.71 4.03 2.10
C HIS A 29 -5.65 4.77 1.16
N ILE A 30 -6.71 4.11 0.67
CA ILE A 30 -7.64 4.72 -0.29
C ILE A 30 -8.32 5.98 0.26
N ASP A 31 -8.70 5.99 1.54
CA ASP A 31 -9.21 7.18 2.22
C ASP A 31 -8.21 8.34 2.24
N ASP A 32 -6.91 8.08 2.41
CA ASP A 32 -5.90 9.14 2.36
C ASP A 32 -5.76 9.70 0.95
N VAL A 33 -5.94 8.86 -0.08
CA VAL A 33 -6.02 9.33 -1.47
C VAL A 33 -7.24 10.24 -1.64
N ALA A 34 -8.43 9.84 -1.21
CA ALA A 34 -9.63 10.67 -1.31
C ALA A 34 -9.48 12.00 -0.53
N ARG A 35 -9.00 11.93 0.72
CA ARG A 35 -8.75 13.12 1.55
C ARG A 35 -7.69 14.03 0.95
N SER A 36 -6.65 13.48 0.33
CA SER A 36 -5.62 14.28 -0.35
C SER A 36 -6.18 15.09 -1.51
N HIS A 37 -7.12 14.52 -2.28
CA HIS A 37 -7.78 15.23 -3.38
C HIS A 37 -8.61 16.40 -2.87
N ILE A 38 -9.43 16.17 -1.83
CA ILE A 38 -10.24 17.22 -1.19
C ILE A 38 -9.34 18.32 -0.63
N LEU A 39 -8.31 17.94 0.14
CA LEU A 39 -7.41 18.88 0.81
C LEU A 39 -6.66 19.77 -0.19
N VAL A 40 -6.15 19.20 -1.28
CA VAL A 40 -5.45 19.95 -2.33
C VAL A 40 -6.42 20.87 -3.07
N TYR A 41 -7.67 20.43 -3.30
CA TYR A 41 -8.69 21.26 -3.93
C TYR A 41 -9.11 22.45 -3.07
N GLU A 42 -9.26 22.25 -1.76
CA GLU A 42 -9.73 23.27 -0.82
C GLU A 42 -8.64 24.25 -0.36
N THR A 43 -7.36 23.94 -0.57
CA THR A 43 -6.24 24.82 -0.17
C THR A 43 -5.91 25.80 -1.30
N PRO A 44 -6.18 27.13 -1.15
CA PRO A 44 -5.97 28.10 -2.22
C PRO A 44 -4.51 28.21 -2.69
N GLU A 45 -3.55 27.99 -1.80
CA GLU A 45 -2.12 28.07 -2.08
C GLU A 45 -1.55 26.79 -2.71
N ALA A 46 -2.37 25.73 -2.82
CA ALA A 46 -1.94 24.47 -3.39
C ALA A 46 -1.64 24.61 -4.89
N ARG A 47 -0.46 24.14 -5.31
CA ARG A 47 0.01 24.28 -6.69
C ARG A 47 0.90 23.13 -7.15
N GLY A 48 0.78 22.75 -8.41
CA GLY A 48 1.58 21.68 -9.01
C GLY A 48 1.24 20.29 -8.46
N ARG A 49 2.23 19.40 -8.40
CA ARG A 49 2.02 17.97 -8.08
C ARG A 49 2.22 17.65 -6.59
N TYR A 50 1.51 16.64 -6.09
CA TYR A 50 1.61 16.13 -4.73
C TYR A 50 1.82 14.61 -4.79
N LEU A 51 2.87 14.11 -4.14
CA LEU A 51 3.06 12.67 -3.97
C LEU A 51 2.19 12.18 -2.80
N CYS A 52 1.38 11.16 -3.06
CA CYS A 52 0.47 10.54 -2.09
C CYS A 52 0.89 9.08 -1.88
N SER A 53 1.78 8.87 -0.90
CA SER A 53 2.33 7.55 -0.51
C SER A 53 2.66 7.59 0.97
N SER A 54 2.13 6.66 1.78
CA SER A 54 2.40 6.64 3.22
C SER A 54 3.72 5.94 3.57
N VAL A 55 4.05 4.85 2.87
CA VAL A 55 5.28 4.07 3.10
C VAL A 55 5.76 3.46 1.80
N VAL A 56 7.08 3.24 1.67
CA VAL A 56 7.67 2.45 0.60
C VAL A 56 8.20 1.15 1.19
N LEU A 57 7.73 0.02 0.68
CA LEU A 57 8.14 -1.32 1.12
C LEU A 57 8.58 -2.14 -0.10
N ASP A 58 9.56 -3.01 0.11
CA ASP A 58 9.79 -4.13 -0.78
C ASP A 58 8.80 -5.27 -0.53
N ASN A 59 8.65 -6.13 -1.53
CA ASN A 59 7.74 -7.27 -1.47
C ASN A 59 7.95 -8.18 -0.25
N ASN A 60 9.19 -8.39 0.20
CA ASN A 60 9.49 -9.23 1.37
C ASN A 60 9.23 -8.49 2.68
N GLU A 61 9.46 -7.18 2.74
CA GLU A 61 9.04 -6.33 3.86
C GLU A 61 7.51 -6.39 4.04
N LEU A 62 6.75 -6.26 2.94
CA LEU A 62 5.30 -6.36 2.99
C LEU A 62 4.84 -7.74 3.44
N VAL A 63 5.31 -8.79 2.78
CA VAL A 63 4.92 -10.16 3.10
C VAL A 63 5.24 -10.52 4.55
N GLY A 64 6.39 -10.09 5.06
CA GLY A 64 6.77 -10.27 6.45
C GLY A 64 5.82 -9.56 7.42
N LEU A 65 5.28 -8.40 7.04
CA LEU A 65 4.24 -7.69 7.81
C LEU A 65 2.91 -8.44 7.76
N LEU A 66 2.44 -8.83 6.57
CA LEU A 66 1.16 -9.51 6.39
C LEU A 66 1.13 -10.88 7.06
N THR A 67 2.22 -11.64 7.01
CA THR A 67 2.32 -12.95 7.67
C THR A 67 2.18 -12.83 9.19
N LYS A 68 2.71 -11.76 9.78
CA LYS A 68 2.57 -11.49 11.22
C LYS A 68 1.15 -11.06 11.58
N GLN A 69 0.53 -10.24 10.73
CA GLN A 69 -0.79 -9.68 10.99
C GLN A 69 -1.92 -10.69 10.73
N PHE A 70 -1.75 -11.56 9.74
CA PHE A 70 -2.77 -12.53 9.32
C PHE A 70 -2.19 -13.95 9.21
N PRO A 71 -1.82 -14.58 10.35
CA PRO A 71 -1.18 -15.90 10.35
C PRO A 71 -2.08 -17.04 9.85
N VAL A 72 -3.39 -16.80 9.70
CA VAL A 72 -4.38 -17.76 9.21
C VAL A 72 -4.35 -17.95 7.70
N PHE A 73 -3.79 -16.98 6.96
CA PHE A 73 -3.73 -17.03 5.50
C PHE A 73 -2.43 -17.70 5.03
N PRO A 74 -2.45 -18.46 3.92
CA PRO A 74 -1.27 -19.11 3.35
C PRO A 74 -0.34 -18.11 2.61
N ILE A 75 -0.04 -16.97 3.23
CA ILE A 75 0.84 -15.95 2.66
C ILE A 75 2.26 -16.55 2.51
N PRO A 76 2.91 -16.42 1.35
CA PRO A 76 4.27 -16.94 1.15
C PRO A 76 5.23 -16.29 2.15
N ARG A 77 6.29 -16.95 2.60
CA ARG A 77 7.26 -16.32 3.54
C ARG A 77 8.28 -15.42 2.85
N ARG A 78 8.45 -15.60 1.54
CA ARG A 78 9.42 -14.89 0.72
C ARG A 78 8.93 -14.86 -0.72
N LEU A 79 9.17 -13.76 -1.40
CA LEU A 79 8.94 -13.57 -2.81
C LEU A 79 10.29 -13.45 -3.54
N SER A 80 10.30 -13.88 -4.80
CA SER A 80 11.41 -13.59 -5.70
C SER A 80 11.55 -12.06 -5.83
N ASN A 81 12.78 -11.59 -6.00
CA ASN A 81 13.06 -10.18 -6.24
C ASN A 81 13.91 -10.05 -7.51
N PRO A 82 13.28 -10.04 -8.69
CA PRO A 82 14.00 -9.98 -9.96
C PRO A 82 14.72 -8.64 -10.17
N TYR A 83 14.33 -7.58 -9.44
CA TYR A 83 14.91 -6.24 -9.54
C TYR A 83 16.09 -6.01 -8.58
N GLY A 84 16.41 -6.98 -7.73
CA GLY A 84 17.44 -6.84 -6.71
C GLY A 84 17.10 -5.81 -5.62
N LYS A 85 18.08 -5.46 -4.80
CA LYS A 85 17.86 -4.51 -3.67
C LYS A 85 17.72 -3.08 -4.21
N GLN A 86 16.52 -2.52 -4.06
CA GLN A 86 16.24 -1.13 -4.38
C GLN A 86 16.19 -0.30 -3.09
N ALA A 87 16.76 0.90 -3.12
CA ALA A 87 16.77 1.81 -1.97
C ALA A 87 16.29 3.20 -2.40
N TYR A 88 14.99 3.44 -2.20
CA TYR A 88 14.40 4.76 -2.40
C TYR A 88 13.27 4.99 -1.41
N GLN A 89 12.95 6.27 -1.20
CA GLN A 89 11.83 6.75 -0.41
C GLN A 89 11.10 7.83 -1.22
N LEU A 90 9.81 8.01 -0.96
CA LEU A 90 9.01 9.05 -1.59
C LEU A 90 8.86 10.23 -0.64
N ASN A 91 9.13 11.43 -1.14
CA ASN A 91 8.97 12.65 -0.36
C ASN A 91 7.50 13.12 -0.43
N THR A 92 6.78 12.92 0.67
CA THR A 92 5.38 13.35 0.83
C THR A 92 5.22 14.57 1.73
N SER A 93 6.32 15.26 2.06
CA SER A 93 6.29 16.38 3.02
C SER A 93 5.37 17.50 2.56
N LYS A 94 5.25 17.70 1.24
CA LYS A 94 4.36 18.71 0.66
C LYS A 94 2.89 18.45 0.99
N LEU A 95 2.44 17.20 0.95
CA LEU A 95 1.07 16.83 1.25
C LEU A 95 0.82 16.80 2.77
N GLN A 96 1.80 16.34 3.54
CA GLN A 96 1.77 16.39 5.01
C GLN A 96 1.78 17.83 5.54
N GLY A 97 2.45 18.75 4.84
CA GLY A 97 2.46 20.18 5.14
C GLY A 97 1.10 20.85 4.98
N LEU A 98 0.18 20.25 4.21
CA LEU A 98 -1.23 20.67 4.16
C LEU A 98 -2.06 20.13 5.34
N GLY A 99 -1.46 19.34 6.23
CA GLY A 99 -2.12 18.73 7.38
C GLY A 99 -2.58 17.29 7.17
N LEU A 100 -2.31 16.67 6.01
CA LEU A 100 -2.65 15.26 5.79
C LEU A 100 -1.81 14.35 6.72
N LYS A 101 -2.50 13.48 7.45
CA LYS A 101 -1.90 12.42 8.25
C LYS A 101 -2.26 11.08 7.63
N PHE A 102 -1.25 10.37 7.14
CA PHE A 102 -1.44 9.06 6.53
C PHE A 102 -1.79 8.00 7.58
N LYS A 103 -2.70 7.11 7.21
CA LYS A 103 -2.97 5.85 7.91
C LYS A 103 -1.78 4.90 7.77
N GLY A 104 -1.62 4.05 8.79
CA GLY A 104 -0.56 3.05 8.82
C GLY A 104 -0.80 1.93 7.82
N VAL A 105 0.27 1.28 7.36
CA VAL A 105 0.17 0.14 6.44
C VAL A 105 -0.58 -1.04 7.05
N GLN A 106 -0.45 -1.28 8.36
CA GLN A 106 -1.22 -2.32 9.05
C GLN A 106 -2.73 -2.06 9.01
N GLU A 107 -3.15 -0.82 9.23
CA GLU A 107 -4.56 -0.41 9.16
C GLU A 107 -5.10 -0.58 7.73
N MET A 108 -4.33 -0.14 6.73
CA MET A 108 -4.68 -0.31 5.31
C MET A 108 -4.95 -1.75 4.91
N PHE A 109 -4.07 -2.67 5.30
CA PHE A 109 -4.27 -4.08 4.95
C PHE A 109 -5.35 -4.75 5.82
N ASN A 110 -5.56 -4.29 7.05
CA ASN A 110 -6.68 -4.74 7.87
C ASN A 110 -8.01 -4.40 7.21
N ASP A 111 -8.20 -3.14 6.83
CA ASP A 111 -9.44 -2.67 6.19
C ASP A 111 -9.67 -3.36 4.84
N CYS A 112 -8.59 -3.61 4.08
CA CYS A 112 -8.65 -4.40 2.84
C CYS A 112 -9.11 -5.84 3.08
N VAL A 113 -8.52 -6.54 4.06
CA VAL A 113 -8.88 -7.93 4.40
C VAL A 113 -10.31 -8.03 4.90
N GLU A 114 -10.75 -7.13 5.77
CA GLU A 114 -12.14 -7.11 6.26
C GLU A 114 -13.13 -6.83 5.14
N SER A 115 -12.79 -5.92 4.21
CA SER A 115 -13.59 -5.67 3.02
C SER A 115 -13.69 -6.88 2.08
N LEU A 116 -12.58 -7.62 1.89
CA LEU A 116 -12.58 -8.87 1.12
C LEU A 116 -13.47 -9.93 1.79
N LYS A 117 -13.32 -10.17 3.10
CA LYS A 117 -14.15 -11.14 3.84
C LYS A 117 -15.65 -10.81 3.75
N ALA A 118 -16.01 -9.53 3.80
CA ALA A 118 -17.40 -9.10 3.70
C ALA A 118 -18.02 -9.33 2.31
N GLN A 119 -17.19 -9.47 1.27
CA GLN A 119 -17.64 -9.68 -0.11
C GLN A 119 -17.70 -11.16 -0.52
N GLY A 120 -17.25 -12.07 0.34
CA GLY A 120 -17.17 -13.52 0.05
C GLY A 120 -15.92 -13.92 -0.72
#